data_AF-A0A7C6BZH1-F1
#
_entry.id   AF-A0A7C6BZH1-F1
#
_cell.length_a   1.000
_cell.length_b   1.000
_cell.length_c   1.000
_cell.angle_alpha   90.00
_cell.angle_beta   90.00
_cell.angle_gamma   90.00
#
_symmetry.space_group_name_H-M   'P 1'
#
loop_
_entity.id
_entity.type
_entity.pdbx_description
1 polymer ?
#
loop_
_entity_poly.entity_id
_entity_poly.type
_entity_poly.pdbx_seq_one_letter_code
_entity_poly.pdbx_strand_id
1 'polypeptide(L)'
;MRIPWLLIQSRNPSNKEFISDVHKDGLEASRIVDEIYIGALYIDDTGTVLDSFPSIENNVLNNLSAYSWEDWEMPEYKERPKQSYYIIRDLFDD
;
A
#
# COMPACT_ATOMS: atom_id res chain seq x y z
N MET A 1 12.03 -5.69 -11.08
CA MET A 1 11.28 -5.43 -9.83
C MET A 1 10.07 -4.57 -10.17
N ARG A 2 8.85 -4.95 -9.77
CA ARG A 2 7.69 -4.05 -9.85
C ARG A 2 7.57 -3.36 -8.50
N ILE A 3 7.54 -2.04 -8.48
CA ILE A 3 7.34 -1.26 -7.25
C ILE A 3 5.82 -1.30 -6.99
N PRO A 4 5.35 -1.84 -5.84
CA PRO A 4 3.91 -2.01 -5.57
C PRO A 4 3.08 -0.73 -5.80
N TRP A 5 3.66 0.44 -5.52
CA TRP A 5 3.07 1.76 -5.73
C TRP A 5 2.60 2.02 -7.16
N LEU A 6 3.27 1.48 -8.19
CA LEU A 6 2.83 1.64 -9.57
C LEU A 6 1.52 0.89 -9.85
N LEU A 7 1.20 -0.19 -9.11
CA LEU A 7 -0.05 -0.93 -9.30
C LEU A 7 -1.28 -0.09 -8.94
N ILE A 8 -1.10 0.87 -8.03
CA ILE A 8 -2.15 1.79 -7.58
C ILE A 8 -1.95 3.20 -8.13
N GLN A 9 -1.18 3.35 -9.21
CA GLN A 9 -0.97 4.62 -9.93
C GLN A 9 -0.41 5.75 -9.05
N SER A 10 0.39 5.41 -8.04
CA SER A 10 1.10 6.41 -7.26
C SER A 10 2.25 6.99 -8.09
N ARG A 11 2.30 8.32 -8.16
CA ARG A 11 3.41 9.07 -8.76
C ARG A 11 4.51 9.30 -7.73
N ASN A 12 4.12 9.68 -6.51
CA ASN A 12 5.02 9.82 -5.37
C ASN A 12 4.30 9.40 -4.06
N PRO A 13 4.59 8.23 -3.50
CA PRO A 13 3.92 7.76 -2.29
C PRO A 13 4.34 8.53 -1.04
N SER A 14 5.52 9.18 -1.03
CA SER A 14 6.00 9.99 0.08
C SER A 14 5.05 11.13 0.44
N ASN A 15 4.43 11.73 -0.59
CA ASN A 15 3.55 12.90 -0.47
C ASN A 15 2.11 12.56 -0.84
N LYS A 16 1.74 11.27 -0.87
CA LYS A 16 0.43 10.79 -1.29
C LYS A 16 -0.03 11.31 -2.67
N GLU A 17 0.90 11.41 -3.61
CA GLU A 17 0.63 11.88 -4.97
C GLU A 17 0.28 10.72 -5.91
N PHE A 18 -0.85 10.84 -6.61
CA PHE A 18 -1.39 9.85 -7.53
C PHE A 18 -1.74 10.47 -8.88
N ILE A 19 -1.69 9.65 -9.93
CA ILE A 19 -2.13 10.03 -11.27
C ILE A 19 -3.63 10.39 -11.21
N SER A 20 -4.00 11.52 -11.79
CA SER A 20 -5.40 11.96 -11.89
C SER A 20 -5.97 11.73 -13.29
N ASP A 21 -6.97 12.51 -13.72
CA ASP A 21 -7.63 12.30 -15.01
C ASP A 21 -6.71 12.71 -16.18
N VAL A 22 -6.00 11.72 -16.72
CA VAL A 22 -5.08 11.90 -17.86
C VAL A 22 -5.80 12.33 -19.14
N HIS A 23 -7.09 11.98 -19.31
CA HIS A 23 -7.85 12.40 -20.49
C HIS A 23 -8.15 13.90 -20.47
N LYS A 24 -8.37 14.45 -19.29
CA LYS A 24 -8.69 15.87 -19.09
C LYS A 24 -7.43 16.72 -18.98
N ASP A 25 -6.47 16.30 -18.15
CA ASP A 25 -5.35 17.14 -17.70
C ASP A 25 -4.00 16.71 -18.33
N GLY A 26 -4.01 15.67 -19.18
CA GLY A 26 -2.84 15.19 -19.92
C GLY A 26 -1.91 14.30 -19.08
N LEU A 27 -0.70 14.03 -19.59
CA LEU A 27 0.25 13.11 -18.93
C LEU A 27 0.77 13.62 -17.58
N GLU A 28 0.65 14.92 -17.31
CA GLU A 28 1.07 15.53 -16.05
C GLU A 28 -0.05 15.55 -14.99
N ALA A 29 -1.22 14.97 -15.30
CA ALA A 29 -2.35 14.87 -14.40
C ALA A 29 -1.96 14.21 -13.06
N SER A 30 -2.07 14.98 -11.98
CA SER A 30 -1.70 14.58 -10.63
C SER A 30 -2.73 15.09 -9.61
N ARG A 31 -2.86 14.38 -8.48
CA ARG A 31 -3.62 14.79 -7.31
C ARG A 31 -3.00 14.25 -6.02
N ILE A 32 -3.15 15.01 -4.94
CA ILE A 32 -2.85 14.55 -3.57
C ILE A 32 -4.09 13.86 -3.01
N VAL A 33 -3.92 12.70 -2.37
CA VAL A 33 -5.00 11.91 -1.79
C VAL A 33 -4.73 11.68 -0.32
N ASP A 34 -5.60 12.20 0.56
CA ASP A 34 -5.39 12.08 2.00
C ASP A 34 -5.59 10.64 2.50
N GLU A 35 -6.53 9.91 1.92
CA GLU A 35 -6.94 8.58 2.38
C GLU A 35 -7.20 7.61 1.23
N ILE A 36 -6.81 6.36 1.44
CA ILE A 36 -7.13 5.24 0.56
C ILE A 36 -8.12 4.33 1.27
N TYR A 37 -9.25 4.06 0.62
CA TYR A 37 -10.27 3.15 1.13
C TYR A 37 -10.08 1.78 0.50
N ILE A 38 -10.03 0.73 1.33
CA ILE A 38 -9.80 -0.64 0.88
C ILE A 38 -11.04 -1.49 1.18
N GLY A 39 -11.48 -2.22 0.16
CA GLY A 39 -12.52 -3.25 0.25
C GLY A 39 -12.09 -4.51 -0.50
N ALA A 40 -12.36 -5.67 0.07
CA ALA A 40 -12.08 -6.97 -0.53
C ALA A 40 -13.25 -7.92 -0.32
N LEU A 41 -13.53 -8.73 -1.34
CA LEU A 41 -14.53 -9.80 -1.28
C LEU A 41 -13.86 -11.11 -1.65
N TYR A 42 -14.09 -12.13 -0.84
CA TYR A 42 -13.73 -13.50 -1.18
C TYR A 42 -14.99 -14.20 -1.68
N ILE A 43 -14.97 -14.64 -2.94
CA ILE A 43 -16.13 -15.16 -3.65
C ILE A 43 -15.78 -16.56 -4.18
N ASP A 44 -16.72 -17.49 -4.13
CA ASP A 44 -16.56 -18.81 -4.73
C ASP A 44 -16.86 -18.81 -6.25
N ASP A 45 -16.68 -19.97 -6.89
CA ASP A 45 -16.93 -20.16 -8.32
C ASP A 45 -18.42 -19.96 -8.70
N THR A 46 -19.33 -19.98 -7.73
CA THR A 46 -20.78 -19.79 -7.93
C THR A 46 -21.19 -18.32 -7.80
N GLY A 47 -20.27 -17.44 -7.39
CA GLY A 47 -20.56 -16.04 -7.12
C GLY A 47 -21.05 -15.75 -5.70
N THR A 48 -21.00 -16.74 -4.80
CA THR A 48 -21.37 -16.58 -3.39
C THR A 48 -20.22 -15.93 -2.62
N VAL A 49 -20.49 -14.83 -1.91
CA VAL A 49 -19.51 -14.18 -1.03
C VAL A 49 -19.26 -15.07 0.19
N LEU A 50 -18.06 -15.59 0.30
CA LEU A 50 -17.58 -16.42 1.41
C LEU A 50 -17.06 -15.57 2.58
N ASP A 51 -16.42 -14.43 2.27
CA ASP A 51 -15.88 -13.50 3.26
C ASP A 51 -15.74 -12.09 2.68
N SER A 52 -15.64 -11.08 3.54
CA SER A 52 -15.45 -9.70 3.13
C SER A 52 -14.62 -8.89 4.13
N PHE A 53 -13.89 -7.91 3.61
CA PHE A 53 -13.26 -6.87 4.39
C PHE A 53 -13.68 -5.50 3.82
N PRO A 54 -14.34 -4.62 4.60
CA PRO A 54 -14.87 -4.86 5.95
C PRO A 54 -16.01 -5.90 5.94
N SER A 55 -16.52 -6.29 7.12
CA SER A 55 -17.60 -7.27 7.22
C SER A 55 -18.88 -6.80 6.51
N ILE A 56 -19.67 -7.74 5.99
CA ILE A 56 -21.02 -7.50 5.48
C ILE A 56 -22.03 -7.73 6.60
N GLU A 57 -22.95 -6.79 6.78
CA GLU A 57 -24.10 -6.90 7.69
C GLU A 57 -25.38 -6.65 6.90
N ASN A 58 -26.40 -7.51 7.07
CA ASN A 58 -27.68 -7.39 6.36
C ASN A 58 -27.55 -7.26 4.82
N ASN A 59 -26.62 -8.00 4.21
CA ASN A 59 -26.27 -7.91 2.78
C ASN A 59 -25.73 -6.55 2.32
N VAL A 60 -25.23 -5.73 3.23
CA VAL A 60 -24.58 -4.45 2.93
C VAL A 60 -23.13 -4.50 3.43
N LEU A 61 -22.18 -4.14 2.57
CA LEU A 61 -20.78 -3.97 2.97
C LEU A 61 -20.68 -2.77 3.92
N ASN A 62 -20.06 -2.98 5.09
CA ASN A 62 -19.82 -1.91 6.04
C ASN A 62 -18.92 -0.81 5.44
N ASN A 63 -18.84 0.33 6.12
CA ASN A 63 -17.98 1.44 5.72
C ASN A 63 -16.52 0.98 5.55
N LEU A 64 -15.94 1.31 4.40
CA LEU A 64 -14.55 0.97 4.10
C LEU A 64 -13.62 1.64 5.10
N SER A 65 -12.58 0.91 5.51
CA SER A 65 -11.54 1.48 6.35
C SER A 65 -10.63 2.39 5.53
N ALA A 66 -10.41 3.60 6.03
CA ALA A 66 -9.45 4.54 5.48
C ALA A 66 -8.03 4.17 5.94
N TYR A 67 -7.09 4.20 5.00
CA TYR A 67 -5.66 4.11 5.26
C TYR A 67 -5.00 5.43 4.86
N SER A 68 -4.18 5.96 5.77
CA SER A 68 -3.38 7.16 5.56
C SER A 68 -2.03 7.02 6.28
N TRP A 69 -1.11 7.92 5.97
CA TRP A 69 0.23 7.97 6.56
C TRP A 69 0.74 9.41 6.63
N GLU A 70 1.74 9.70 7.45
CA GLU A 70 2.39 11.02 7.43
C GLU A 70 3.35 11.14 6.25
N ASP A 71 3.51 12.33 5.70
CA ASP A 71 4.46 12.56 4.62
C ASP A 71 5.90 12.28 5.09
N TRP A 72 6.73 11.71 4.23
CA TRP A 72 8.09 11.30 4.60
C TRP A 72 9.11 11.57 3.50
N GLU A 73 10.27 12.10 3.88
CA GLU A 73 11.42 12.27 2.97
C GLU A 73 12.25 10.99 2.84
N MET A 74 12.36 10.22 3.93
CA MET A 74 13.00 8.90 3.94
C MET A 74 12.01 7.85 4.46
N PRO A 75 11.90 6.70 3.80
CA PRO A 75 11.03 5.65 4.27
C PRO A 75 11.57 5.07 5.59
N GLU A 76 10.67 4.64 6.47
CA GLU A 76 11.08 3.82 7.60
C GLU A 76 11.76 2.56 7.07
N TYR A 77 12.99 2.32 7.51
CA TYR A 77 13.73 1.13 7.16
C TYR A 77 14.28 0.48 8.43
N LYS A 78 14.23 -0.84 8.45
CA LYS A 78 14.98 -1.64 9.41
C LYS A 78 16.16 -2.23 8.66
N GLU A 79 17.36 -1.98 9.16
CA GLU A 79 18.54 -2.61 8.61
C GLU A 79 18.39 -4.13 8.68
N ARG A 80 18.74 -4.81 7.57
CA ARG A 80 18.80 -6.27 7.51
C ARG A 80 20.26 -6.68 7.37
N PRO A 81 20.97 -6.93 8.48
CA PRO A 81 22.36 -7.36 8.43
C PRO A 81 22.50 -8.62 7.57
N LYS A 82 23.58 -8.67 6.79
CA LYS A 82 23.97 -9.89 6.07
C LYS A 82 24.51 -10.91 7.07
N GLN A 83 24.48 -12.19 6.72
CA GLN A 83 25.03 -13.25 7.59
C GLN A 83 26.49 -12.97 7.98
N SER A 84 27.30 -12.40 7.08
CA SER A 84 28.68 -12.00 7.35
C SER A 84 28.84 -10.96 8.45
N TYR A 85 27.84 -10.12 8.71
CA TYR A 85 27.87 -9.16 9.81
C TYR A 85 28.00 -9.88 11.16
N TYR A 86 27.24 -10.97 11.36
CA TYR A 86 27.31 -11.75 12.60
C TYR A 86 28.66 -12.45 12.75
N ILE A 87 29.22 -12.99 11.66
CA ILE A 87 30.57 -13.61 11.67
C ILE A 87 31.64 -12.62 12.10
N ILE A 88 31.60 -11.39 11.55
CA ILE A 88 32.56 -10.34 11.89
C ILE A 88 32.35 -9.86 13.32
N ARG A 89 31.11 -9.61 13.74
CA ARG A 89 30.80 -9.21 15.11
C ARG A 89 31.35 -10.24 16.11
N ASP A 90 31.08 -11.52 15.89
CA ASP A 90 31.53 -12.60 16.78
C ASP A 90 33.07 -12.74 16.80
N LEU A 91 33.78 -12.37 15.72
CA LEU A 91 35.26 -12.36 15.68
C LEU A 91 35.88 -11.23 16.53
N PHE A 92 35.15 -10.14 16.74
CA PHE A 92 35.62 -8.92 17.43
C PHE A 92 34.86 -8.64 18.74
N ASP A 93 34.12 -9.62 19.27
CA ASP A 93 33.35 -9.50 20.52
C ASP A 93 34.23 -9.72 21.79
N ASP A 94 35.53 -10.01 21.63
CA ASP A 94 36.58 -10.10 22.67
C ASP A 94 37.53 -8.89 22.66
#